data_AF-K1YR43-F1
#
_entry.id   AF-K1YR43-F1
#
_cell.length_a   1.000
_cell.length_b   1.000
_cell.length_c   1.000
_cell.angle_alpha   90.00
_cell.angle_beta   90.00
_cell.angle_gamma   90.00
#
_symmetry.space_group_name_H-M   'P 1'
#
loop_
_entity.id
_entity.type
_entity.pdbx_description
1 polymer ?
#
loop_
_entity_poly.entity_id
_entity_poly.type
_entity_poly.pdbx_seq_one_letter_code
_entity_poly.pdbx_strand_id
1 'polypeptide(L)'
;MIKRSHFVWFENFVRIFSDILYLKSIGITLFFSLATAITSLIVGMTLGCLANRALRAKALIRTLLIWPYAVAPAISGILWLFLLHPSYGVVAYFIKNVVGVAWNPLLNGNDALFLVVVASAWKQISYNFVFLLAGICVVGFPIFYAITAATMPLEEVAKVPMPLVPGDQFFVNTRAAWDKGHLGRQLINSFIMASGITLGKIVVSMLGAFSIVYFDYRFRKVAFATVFCTLMLPVEVRILPTYEMAANLFGPLQWLVDVLRLNGLVQWTCGNDIEIALEWSLLNSYTGLILPLVASATCT
;
A
#
# COMPACT_ATOMS: atom_id res chain seq x y z
N MET A 1 36.71 28.42 -18.79
CA MET A 1 37.58 27.51 -18.01
C MET A 1 36.67 26.45 -17.38
N ILE A 2 36.60 25.25 -17.95
CA ILE A 2 35.71 24.18 -17.47
C ILE A 2 36.41 23.51 -16.28
N LYS A 3 35.92 23.72 -15.05
CA LYS A 3 36.41 22.99 -13.87
C LYS A 3 36.14 21.50 -14.07
N ARG A 4 37.19 20.67 -14.04
CA ARG A 4 37.03 19.20 -14.02
C ARG A 4 36.26 18.81 -12.76
N SER A 5 35.16 18.08 -12.91
CA SER A 5 34.46 17.46 -11.78
C SER A 5 35.36 16.37 -11.20
N HIS A 6 35.64 16.44 -9.90
CA HIS A 6 36.27 15.38 -9.14
C HIS A 6 35.24 14.77 -8.19
N PHE A 7 35.43 13.52 -7.80
CA PHE A 7 34.50 12.80 -6.93
C PHE A 7 34.61 13.33 -5.49
N VAL A 8 33.50 13.83 -4.93
CA VAL A 8 33.49 14.62 -3.68
C VAL A 8 32.89 13.86 -2.48
N TRP A 9 32.76 12.52 -2.58
CA TRP A 9 32.19 11.65 -1.55
C TRP A 9 30.95 12.26 -0.85
N PHE A 10 31.04 12.56 0.46
CA PHE A 10 29.95 13.06 1.29
C PHE A 10 29.97 14.56 1.54
N GLU A 11 30.92 15.31 0.96
CA GLU A 11 31.08 16.73 1.27
C GLU A 11 29.85 17.56 0.91
N ASN A 12 29.17 17.22 -0.19
CA ASN A 12 27.92 17.88 -0.58
C ASN A 12 26.81 17.67 0.45
N PHE A 13 26.69 16.47 1.03
CA PHE A 13 25.69 16.17 2.05
C PHE A 13 26.00 16.92 3.35
N VAL A 14 27.24 16.85 3.84
CA VAL A 14 27.66 17.58 5.05
C VAL A 14 27.42 19.08 4.89
N ARG A 15 27.73 19.63 3.71
CA ARG A 15 27.50 21.05 3.40
C ARG A 15 26.03 21.44 3.43
N ILE A 16 25.16 20.62 2.85
CA ILE A 16 23.70 20.85 2.82
C ILE A 16 23.10 20.73 4.22
N PHE A 17 23.47 19.70 4.99
CA PHE A 17 22.96 19.50 6.36
C PHE A 17 23.51 20.51 7.38
N SER A 18 24.63 21.16 7.09
CA SER A 18 25.20 22.23 7.92
C SER A 18 24.63 23.62 7.58
N ASP A 19 23.90 23.76 6.47
CA ASP A 19 23.32 25.04 6.05
C ASP A 19 22.00 25.30 6.79
N ILE A 20 22.00 26.35 7.61
CA ILE A 20 20.84 26.78 8.40
C ILE A 20 19.64 27.15 7.52
N LEU A 21 19.87 27.70 6.32
CA LEU A 21 18.81 28.06 5.39
C LEU A 21 18.15 26.80 4.81
N TYR A 22 18.93 25.77 4.53
CA TYR A 22 18.42 24.50 4.05
C TYR A 22 17.57 23.81 5.11
N LEU A 23 18.06 23.71 6.35
CA LEU A 23 17.28 23.14 7.46
C LEU A 23 15.97 23.90 7.71
N LYS A 24 16.00 25.23 7.60
CA LYS A 24 14.79 26.06 7.68
C LYS A 24 13.82 25.78 6.53
N SER A 25 14.31 25.58 5.31
CA SER A 25 13.47 25.23 4.16
C SER A 25 12.76 23.90 4.34
N ILE A 26 13.44 22.88 4.90
CA ILE A 26 12.83 21.59 5.25
C ILE A 26 11.67 21.79 6.22
N GLY A 27 11.88 22.59 7.28
CA GLY A 27 10.83 22.89 8.26
C GLY A 27 9.61 23.58 7.63
N ILE A 28 9.84 24.55 6.74
CA ILE A 28 8.75 25.25 6.03
C ILE A 28 8.02 24.29 5.09
N THR A 29 8.72 23.46 4.33
CA THR A 29 8.10 22.48 3.42
C THR A 29 7.29 21.44 4.20
N LEU A 30 7.82 20.94 5.31
CA LEU A 30 7.11 19.99 6.16
C LEU A 30 5.83 20.62 6.72
N PHE A 31 5.94 21.81 7.32
CA PHE A 31 4.78 22.54 7.83
C PHE A 31 3.76 22.84 6.73
N PHE A 32 4.21 23.33 5.57
CA PHE A 32 3.37 23.58 4.40
C PHE A 32 2.60 22.34 3.97
N SER A 33 3.29 21.20 3.82
CA SER A 33 2.66 19.94 3.40
C SER A 33 1.64 19.43 4.43
N LEU A 34 1.97 19.49 5.73
CA LEU A 34 1.09 19.02 6.80
C LEU A 34 -0.14 19.93 6.95
N ALA A 35 0.07 21.25 6.98
CA ALA A 35 -1.03 22.22 7.06
C ALA A 35 -1.98 22.05 5.87
N THR A 36 -1.44 21.97 4.65
CA THR A 36 -2.25 21.77 3.44
C THR A 36 -3.01 20.45 3.47
N ALA A 37 -2.37 19.35 3.88
CA ALA A 37 -3.01 18.05 3.99
C ALA A 37 -4.15 18.05 5.03
N ILE A 38 -3.89 18.56 6.24
CA ILE A 38 -4.87 18.60 7.33
C ILE A 38 -6.07 19.48 6.95
N THR A 39 -5.82 20.70 6.48
CA THR A 39 -6.89 21.63 6.07
C THR A 39 -7.72 21.04 4.95
N SER A 40 -7.08 20.48 3.91
CA SER A 40 -7.81 19.91 2.78
C SER A 40 -8.60 18.65 3.13
N LEU A 41 -8.10 17.83 4.06
CA LEU A 41 -8.82 16.65 4.56
C LEU A 41 -10.04 17.04 5.38
N ILE A 42 -9.88 17.93 6.37
CA ILE A 42 -10.99 18.35 7.25
C ILE A 42 -12.09 19.01 6.42
N VAL A 43 -11.72 19.96 5.54
CA VAL A 43 -12.70 20.67 4.71
C VAL A 43 -13.31 19.74 3.64
N GLY A 44 -12.51 18.88 3.00
CA GLY A 44 -13.02 17.90 2.04
C GLY A 44 -14.00 16.90 2.65
N MET A 45 -13.70 16.40 3.85
CA MET A 45 -14.56 15.45 4.56
C MET A 45 -15.87 16.11 5.00
N THR A 46 -15.81 17.31 5.59
CA THR A 46 -17.00 18.06 6.02
C THR A 46 -17.92 18.40 4.85
N LEU A 47 -17.36 18.95 3.75
CA LEU A 47 -18.12 19.21 2.53
C LEU A 47 -18.70 17.94 1.93
N GLY A 48 -17.97 16.82 1.99
CA GLY A 48 -18.46 15.54 1.50
C GLY A 48 -19.69 15.02 2.28
N CYS A 49 -19.65 15.12 3.60
CA CYS A 49 -20.79 14.78 4.46
C CYS A 49 -22.00 15.68 4.18
N LEU A 50 -21.78 16.99 4.03
CA LEU A 50 -22.85 17.95 3.71
C LEU A 50 -23.46 17.70 2.33
N ALA A 51 -22.63 17.43 1.32
CA ALA A 51 -23.07 17.10 -0.03
C ALA A 51 -23.92 15.81 -0.07
N ASN A 52 -23.67 14.86 0.83
CA ASN A 52 -24.49 13.66 0.93
C ASN A 52 -25.86 13.92 1.57
N ARG A 53 -25.93 14.85 2.53
CA ARG A 53 -27.18 15.25 3.22
C ARG A 53 -28.10 16.15 2.40
N ALA A 54 -27.58 16.89 1.41
CA ALA A 54 -28.40 17.80 0.61
C ALA A 54 -29.47 17.04 -0.20
N LEU A 55 -30.75 17.10 0.20
CA LEU A 55 -31.79 16.25 -0.38
C LEU A 55 -32.23 16.65 -1.81
N ARG A 56 -32.16 17.94 -2.17
CA ARG A 56 -32.76 18.45 -3.42
C ARG A 56 -31.78 18.78 -4.56
N ALA A 57 -30.47 18.85 -4.31
CA ALA A 57 -29.49 19.30 -5.31
C ALA A 57 -28.15 18.54 -5.28
N LYS A 58 -28.17 17.22 -4.98
CA LYS A 58 -26.95 16.40 -4.85
C LYS A 58 -26.04 16.47 -6.06
N ALA A 59 -26.59 16.37 -7.27
CA ALA A 59 -25.82 16.40 -8.50
C ALA A 59 -25.12 17.75 -8.71
N LEU A 60 -25.84 18.86 -8.56
CA LEU A 60 -25.28 20.21 -8.71
C LEU A 60 -24.18 20.51 -7.69
N ILE A 61 -24.41 20.18 -6.41
CA ILE A 61 -23.41 20.40 -5.35
C ILE A 61 -22.15 19.59 -5.62
N ARG A 62 -22.28 18.32 -6.02
CA ARG A 62 -21.14 17.46 -6.37
C ARG A 62 -20.37 18.04 -7.56
N THR A 63 -21.06 18.44 -8.63
CA THR A 63 -20.41 19.02 -9.81
C THR A 63 -19.66 20.32 -9.47
N LEU A 64 -20.26 21.21 -8.69
CA LEU A 64 -19.62 22.46 -8.25
C LEU A 64 -18.40 22.21 -7.36
N LEU A 65 -18.45 21.20 -6.48
CA LEU A 65 -17.32 20.81 -5.63
C LEU A 65 -16.15 20.20 -6.42
N ILE A 66 -16.41 19.62 -7.59
CA ILE A 66 -15.38 19.00 -8.44
C ILE A 66 -14.74 20.02 -9.39
N TRP A 67 -15.45 21.09 -9.78
CA TRP A 67 -14.96 22.07 -10.75
C TRP A 67 -13.56 22.66 -10.41
N PRO A 68 -13.21 23.02 -9.16
CA PRO A 68 -11.87 23.53 -8.84
C PRO A 68 -10.73 22.61 -9.30
N TYR A 69 -10.95 21.29 -9.36
CA TYR A 69 -9.98 20.33 -9.86
C TYR A 69 -9.69 20.49 -11.36
N ALA A 70 -10.67 20.96 -12.15
CA ALA A 70 -10.50 21.18 -13.58
C ALA A 70 -9.65 22.42 -13.90
N VAL A 71 -9.40 23.29 -12.92
CA VAL A 71 -8.54 24.48 -13.10
C VAL A 71 -7.08 24.05 -13.04
N ALA A 72 -6.29 24.41 -14.06
CA ALA A 72 -4.87 24.09 -14.11
C ALA A 72 -4.12 24.68 -12.89
N PRO A 73 -3.15 23.97 -12.29
CA PRO A 73 -2.45 24.42 -11.08
C PRO A 73 -1.81 25.80 -11.22
N ALA A 74 -1.21 26.10 -12.38
CA ALA A 74 -0.61 27.40 -12.66
C ALA A 74 -1.65 28.54 -12.65
N ILE A 75 -2.83 28.32 -13.26
CA ILE A 75 -3.91 29.31 -13.31
C ILE A 75 -4.47 29.54 -11.91
N SER A 76 -4.67 28.47 -11.13
CA SER A 76 -5.13 28.58 -9.75
C SER A 76 -4.15 29.38 -8.89
N GLY A 77 -2.84 29.15 -9.03
CA GLY A 77 -1.82 29.91 -8.32
C GLY A 77 -1.85 31.41 -8.65
N ILE A 78 -1.95 31.76 -9.94
CA ILE A 78 -2.06 33.16 -10.39
C ILE A 78 -3.36 33.80 -9.87
N LEU A 79 -4.48 33.07 -9.91
CA LEU A 79 -5.77 33.54 -9.42
C LEU A 79 -5.72 33.89 -7.93
N TRP A 80 -5.17 33.00 -7.09
CA TRP A 80 -5.02 33.26 -5.66
C TRP A 80 -4.06 34.40 -5.36
N LEU A 81 -2.95 34.50 -6.10
CA LEU A 81 -2.03 35.63 -6.01
C LEU A 81 -2.74 36.95 -6.33
N PHE A 82 -3.54 37.01 -7.40
CA PHE A 82 -4.29 38.20 -7.78
C PHE A 82 -5.34 38.58 -6.74
N LEU A 83 -6.12 37.61 -6.25
CA LEU A 83 -7.17 37.82 -5.24
C LEU A 83 -6.62 38.33 -3.90
N LEU A 84 -5.44 37.85 -3.50
CA LEU A 84 -4.80 38.18 -2.23
C LEU A 84 -3.65 39.18 -2.36
N HIS A 85 -3.52 39.85 -3.51
CA HIS A 85 -2.50 40.87 -3.72
C HIS A 85 -2.70 42.07 -2.79
N PRO A 86 -1.68 42.58 -2.08
CA PRO A 86 -1.84 43.62 -1.06
C PRO A 86 -2.45 44.94 -1.56
N SER A 87 -2.20 45.30 -2.82
CA SER A 87 -2.57 46.62 -3.36
C SER A 87 -3.94 46.67 -4.04
N TYR A 88 -4.38 45.58 -4.67
CA TYR A 88 -5.59 45.56 -5.52
C TYR A 88 -6.39 44.25 -5.40
N GLY A 89 -5.98 43.32 -4.54
CA GLY A 89 -6.70 42.08 -4.33
C GLY A 89 -8.00 42.31 -3.57
N VAL A 90 -9.11 41.79 -4.11
CA VAL A 90 -10.43 41.92 -3.49
C VAL A 90 -10.44 41.29 -2.10
N VAL A 91 -9.85 40.10 -1.94
CA VAL A 91 -9.83 39.39 -0.66
C VAL A 91 -8.87 40.07 0.32
N ALA A 92 -7.72 40.55 -0.16
CA ALA A 92 -6.79 41.32 0.67
C ALA A 92 -7.41 42.61 1.22
N TYR A 93 -8.21 43.32 0.41
CA TYR A 93 -8.97 44.49 0.84
C TYR A 93 -9.96 44.14 1.96
N PHE A 94 -10.69 43.03 1.83
CA PHE A 94 -11.60 42.55 2.89
C PHE A 94 -10.85 42.21 4.18
N ILE A 95 -9.72 41.50 4.12
CA ILE A 95 -8.91 41.17 5.30
C ILE A 95 -8.44 42.44 6.01
N LYS A 96 -7.95 43.42 5.25
CA LYS A 96 -7.44 44.67 5.81
C LYS A 96 -8.55 45.50 6.48
N ASN A 97 -9.72 45.61 5.86
CA ASN A 97 -10.75 46.54 6.31
C ASN A 97 -11.76 45.92 7.30
N VAL A 98 -12.01 44.63 7.22
CA VAL A 98 -12.96 43.93 8.11
C VAL A 98 -12.24 43.33 9.30
N VAL A 99 -11.09 42.69 9.09
CA VAL A 99 -10.32 42.00 10.14
C VAL A 99 -9.28 42.94 10.78
N GLY A 100 -8.93 44.05 10.12
CA GLY A 100 -7.94 45.01 10.63
C GLY A 100 -6.50 44.50 10.56
N VAL A 101 -6.25 43.38 9.88
CA VAL A 101 -4.91 42.76 9.79
C VAL A 101 -4.15 43.37 8.62
N ALA A 102 -2.90 43.80 8.88
CA ALA A 102 -1.99 44.31 7.86
C ALA A 102 -1.45 43.17 6.97
N TRP A 103 -2.33 42.62 6.12
CA TRP A 103 -2.02 41.52 5.21
C TRP A 103 -1.01 41.95 4.14
N ASN A 104 0.19 41.39 4.18
CA ASN A 104 1.21 41.66 3.16
C ASN A 104 2.08 40.43 2.86
N PRO A 105 1.61 39.49 2.01
CA PRO A 105 2.37 38.33 1.55
C PRO A 105 3.64 38.65 0.76
N LEU A 106 3.87 39.90 0.32
CA LEU A 106 5.11 40.27 -0.37
C LEU A 106 6.24 40.61 0.60
N LEU A 107 5.91 41.10 1.79
CA LEU A 107 6.88 41.51 2.81
C LEU A 107 6.97 40.52 3.98
N ASN A 108 5.88 39.82 4.29
CA ASN A 108 5.79 38.92 5.44
C ASN A 108 5.72 37.45 5.01
N GLY A 109 6.73 36.68 5.38
CA GLY A 109 6.83 35.26 5.00
C GLY A 109 5.72 34.38 5.60
N ASN A 110 5.15 34.77 6.74
CA ASN A 110 4.05 34.01 7.36
C ASN A 110 2.73 34.17 6.56
N ASP A 111 2.47 35.37 6.07
CA ASP A 111 1.31 35.68 5.22
C ASP A 111 1.46 34.99 3.85
N ALA A 112 2.68 34.98 3.29
CA ALA A 112 3.00 34.24 2.07
C ALA A 112 2.73 32.75 2.23
N LEU A 113 3.18 32.16 3.35
CA LEU A 113 2.94 30.75 3.65
C LEU A 113 1.44 30.45 3.80
N PHE A 114 0.69 31.30 4.50
CA PHE A 114 -0.77 31.15 4.63
C PHE A 114 -1.47 31.20 3.26
N LEU A 115 -1.12 32.16 2.41
CA LEU A 115 -1.65 32.28 1.05
C LEU A 115 -1.43 30.99 0.26
N VAL A 116 -0.20 30.46 0.28
CA VAL A 116 0.17 29.27 -0.49
C VAL A 116 -0.50 28.01 0.06
N VAL A 117 -0.66 27.88 1.38
CA VAL A 117 -1.43 26.78 2.01
C VAL A 117 -2.90 26.84 1.60
N VAL A 118 -3.56 28.00 1.69
CA VAL A 118 -4.97 28.15 1.32
C VAL A 118 -5.19 27.86 -0.16
N ALA A 119 -4.35 28.43 -1.03
CA ALA A 119 -4.41 28.21 -2.47
C ALA A 119 -4.22 26.73 -2.84
N SER A 120 -3.26 26.07 -2.20
CA SER A 120 -2.99 24.64 -2.42
C SER A 120 -4.11 23.75 -1.89
N ALA A 121 -4.63 24.06 -0.69
CA ALA A 121 -5.69 23.29 -0.05
C ALA A 121 -6.99 23.35 -0.86
N TRP A 122 -7.33 24.50 -1.46
CA TRP A 122 -8.54 24.65 -2.28
C TRP A 122 -8.65 23.62 -3.40
N LYS A 123 -7.57 23.39 -4.16
CA LYS A 123 -7.55 22.36 -5.21
C LYS A 123 -7.60 20.95 -4.62
N GLN A 124 -6.91 20.74 -3.50
CA GLN A 124 -6.78 19.43 -2.87
C GLN A 124 -8.09 18.98 -2.20
N ILE A 125 -8.95 19.90 -1.76
CA ILE A 125 -10.30 19.62 -1.23
C ILE A 125 -11.13 18.85 -2.26
N SER A 126 -11.18 19.33 -3.51
CA SER A 126 -11.92 18.68 -4.59
C SER A 126 -11.38 17.28 -4.90
N TYR A 127 -10.05 17.13 -4.90
CA TYR A 127 -9.40 15.84 -5.09
C TYR A 127 -9.77 14.85 -3.98
N ASN A 128 -9.57 15.24 -2.72
CA ASN A 128 -9.90 14.41 -1.56
C ASN A 128 -11.38 14.02 -1.56
N PHE A 129 -12.28 14.93 -1.90
CA PHE A 129 -13.71 14.65 -1.99
C PHE A 129 -14.03 13.53 -2.99
N VAL A 130 -13.49 13.60 -4.21
CA VAL A 130 -13.72 12.58 -5.25
C VAL A 130 -13.16 11.22 -4.82
N PHE A 131 -11.93 11.22 -4.29
CA PHE A 131 -11.28 9.98 -3.85
C PHE A 131 -11.95 9.35 -2.63
N LEU A 132 -12.42 10.15 -1.67
CA LEU A 132 -13.18 9.65 -0.52
C LEU A 132 -14.51 9.05 -0.97
N LEU A 133 -15.22 9.69 -1.90
CA LEU A 133 -16.49 9.17 -2.43
C LEU A 133 -16.26 7.86 -3.21
N ALA A 134 -15.25 7.82 -4.08
CA ALA A 134 -14.87 6.61 -4.80
C ALA A 134 -14.43 5.49 -3.84
N GLY A 135 -13.64 5.82 -2.81
CA GLY A 135 -13.20 4.87 -1.79
C GLY A 135 -14.38 4.26 -1.01
N ILE A 136 -15.36 5.08 -0.63
CA ILE A 136 -16.59 4.58 0.01
C ILE A 136 -17.36 3.63 -0.94
N CYS A 137 -17.44 3.94 -2.23
CA CYS A 137 -18.11 3.08 -3.19
C CYS A 137 -17.35 1.78 -3.46
N VAL A 138 -16.03 1.82 -3.62
CA VAL A 138 -15.22 0.65 -4.00
C VAL A 138 -14.95 -0.27 -2.80
N VAL A 139 -14.66 0.31 -1.63
CA VAL A 139 -14.31 -0.46 -0.43
C VAL A 139 -15.51 -0.64 0.48
N GLY A 140 -16.29 0.42 0.68
CA GLY A 140 -17.44 0.39 1.59
C GLY A 140 -18.59 -0.45 1.08
N PHE A 141 -18.89 -0.44 -0.24
CA PHE A 141 -20.02 -1.20 -0.78
C PHE A 141 -19.86 -2.73 -0.62
N PRO A 142 -18.73 -3.37 -0.98
CA PRO A 142 -18.56 -4.81 -0.75
C PRO A 142 -18.62 -5.21 0.72
N ILE A 143 -18.06 -4.38 1.62
CA ILE A 143 -18.12 -4.63 3.07
C ILE A 143 -19.55 -4.52 3.57
N PHE A 144 -20.28 -3.46 3.19
CA PHE A 144 -21.68 -3.28 3.54
C PHE A 144 -22.55 -4.42 2.99
N TYR A 145 -22.30 -4.83 1.75
CA TYR A 145 -22.97 -5.95 1.11
C TYR A 145 -22.72 -7.27 1.87
N ALA A 146 -21.48 -7.56 2.25
CA ALA A 146 -21.13 -8.76 3.02
C ALA A 146 -21.77 -8.77 4.42
N ILE A 147 -21.77 -7.63 5.12
CA ILE A 147 -22.42 -7.49 6.43
C ILE A 147 -23.94 -7.68 6.29
N THR A 148 -24.54 -7.09 5.27
CA THR A 148 -25.98 -7.22 5.01
C THR A 148 -26.35 -8.66 4.68
N ALA A 149 -25.58 -9.33 3.83
CA ALA A 149 -25.75 -10.77 3.55
C ALA A 149 -25.62 -11.62 4.83
N ALA A 150 -24.69 -11.29 5.73
CA ALA A 150 -24.54 -11.98 7.02
C ALA A 150 -25.74 -11.80 7.95
N THR A 151 -26.56 -10.75 7.77
CA THR A 151 -27.76 -10.49 8.59
C THR A 151 -29.02 -11.20 8.07
N MET A 152 -28.99 -11.80 6.88
CA MET A 152 -30.16 -12.34 6.18
C MET A 152 -30.20 -13.87 6.18
N PRO A 153 -31.39 -14.49 6.06
CA PRO A 153 -31.49 -15.91 5.76
C PRO A 153 -30.98 -16.21 4.34
N LEU A 154 -30.48 -17.43 4.12
CA LEU A 154 -29.88 -17.85 2.84
C LEU A 154 -30.85 -17.68 1.65
N GLU A 155 -32.15 -17.85 1.89
CA GLU A 155 -33.22 -17.67 0.90
C GLU A 155 -33.33 -16.22 0.41
N GLU A 156 -33.06 -15.23 1.27
CA GLU A 156 -33.06 -13.82 0.88
C GLU A 156 -31.76 -13.42 0.20
N VAL A 157 -30.63 -13.97 0.63
CA VAL A 157 -29.32 -13.76 0.00
C VAL A 157 -29.30 -14.30 -1.44
N ALA A 158 -30.01 -15.41 -1.69
CA ALA A 158 -30.09 -16.03 -3.01
C ALA A 158 -30.98 -15.27 -4.01
N LYS A 159 -31.76 -14.27 -3.57
CA LYS A 159 -32.61 -13.46 -4.48
C LYS A 159 -31.75 -12.50 -5.30
N VAL A 160 -32.12 -12.29 -6.57
CA VAL A 160 -31.45 -11.35 -7.48
C VAL A 160 -32.43 -10.23 -7.87
N PRO A 161 -32.19 -8.97 -7.48
CA PRO A 161 -31.10 -8.47 -6.62
C PRO A 161 -31.32 -8.80 -5.13
N MET A 162 -30.22 -9.01 -4.40
CA MET A 162 -30.25 -9.21 -2.95
C MET A 162 -30.81 -7.95 -2.27
N PRO A 163 -31.73 -8.08 -1.29
CA PRO A 163 -32.17 -6.95 -0.48
C PRO A 163 -30.97 -6.25 0.18
N LEU A 164 -31.03 -4.93 0.37
CA LEU A 164 -29.97 -4.14 1.01
C LEU A 164 -30.33 -3.70 2.44
N VAL A 165 -31.42 -4.24 2.99
CA VAL A 165 -31.92 -3.88 4.33
C VAL A 165 -31.41 -4.92 5.32
N PRO A 166 -30.61 -4.56 6.33
CA PRO A 166 -30.12 -5.52 7.31
C PRO A 166 -31.24 -6.30 8.00
N GLY A 167 -31.10 -7.62 8.09
CA GLY A 167 -32.00 -8.52 8.80
C GLY A 167 -31.63 -8.71 10.26
N ASP A 168 -32.27 -9.69 10.91
CA ASP A 168 -32.13 -9.99 12.35
C ASP A 168 -31.18 -11.17 12.64
N GLN A 169 -30.74 -11.91 11.62
CA GLN A 169 -30.01 -13.19 11.77
C GLN A 169 -28.49 -13.05 11.97
N PHE A 170 -27.97 -11.84 12.19
CA PHE A 170 -26.51 -11.58 12.23
C PHE A 170 -25.76 -12.52 13.19
N PHE A 171 -26.23 -12.63 14.44
CA PHE A 171 -25.56 -13.46 15.45
C PHE A 171 -25.70 -14.96 15.18
N VAL A 172 -26.83 -15.38 14.61
CA VAL A 172 -27.09 -16.79 14.26
C VAL A 172 -26.18 -17.22 13.12
N ASN A 173 -26.11 -16.42 12.06
CA ASN A 173 -25.29 -16.70 10.89
C ASN A 173 -23.79 -16.64 11.20
N THR A 174 -23.34 -15.65 11.97
CA THR A 174 -21.93 -15.56 12.38
C THR A 174 -21.52 -16.74 13.26
N ARG A 175 -22.36 -17.16 14.21
CA ARG A 175 -22.12 -18.37 15.01
C ARG A 175 -22.12 -19.63 14.15
N ALA A 176 -23.11 -19.79 13.28
CA ALA A 176 -23.19 -20.92 12.37
C ALA A 176 -21.98 -20.98 11.42
N ALA A 177 -21.51 -19.84 10.92
CA ALA A 177 -20.30 -19.75 10.10
C ALA A 177 -19.03 -20.08 10.90
N TRP A 178 -18.96 -19.67 12.17
CA TRP A 178 -17.86 -20.00 13.08
C TRP A 178 -17.73 -21.51 13.28
N ASP A 179 -18.86 -22.19 13.53
CA ASP A 179 -18.89 -23.62 13.80
C ASP A 179 -18.74 -24.45 12.52
N LYS A 180 -19.52 -24.17 11.47
CA LYS A 180 -19.47 -24.91 10.19
C LYS A 180 -18.16 -24.68 9.44
N GLY A 181 -17.63 -23.45 9.49
CA GLY A 181 -16.36 -23.09 8.85
C GLY A 181 -15.14 -23.51 9.67
N HIS A 182 -15.31 -24.01 10.89
CA HIS A 182 -14.21 -24.27 11.83
C HIS A 182 -13.25 -23.07 11.93
N LEU A 183 -13.81 -21.86 11.93
CA LEU A 183 -13.02 -20.62 11.82
C LEU A 183 -11.99 -20.49 12.94
N GLY A 184 -12.33 -20.95 14.15
CA GLY A 184 -11.37 -20.99 15.26
C GLY A 184 -10.12 -21.81 14.95
N ARG A 185 -10.26 -23.01 14.38
CA ARG A 185 -9.11 -23.83 13.98
C ARG A 185 -8.37 -23.22 12.80
N GLN A 186 -9.08 -22.68 11.80
CA GLN A 186 -8.44 -22.02 10.66
C GLN A 186 -7.63 -20.78 11.07
N LEU A 187 -8.14 -19.99 12.02
CA LEU A 187 -7.47 -18.83 12.58
C LEU A 187 -6.21 -19.23 13.36
N ILE A 188 -6.31 -20.27 14.21
CA ILE A 188 -5.15 -20.79 14.94
C ILE A 188 -4.10 -21.34 13.97
N ASN A 189 -4.50 -22.13 12.97
CA ASN A 189 -3.61 -22.65 11.94
C ASN A 189 -2.90 -21.51 11.20
N SER A 190 -3.65 -20.50 10.78
CA SER A 190 -3.10 -19.32 10.09
C SER A 190 -2.18 -18.50 10.99
N PHE A 191 -2.51 -18.38 12.27
CA PHE A 191 -1.68 -17.68 13.26
C PHE A 191 -0.35 -18.40 13.49
N ILE A 192 -0.38 -19.73 13.64
CA ILE A 192 0.83 -20.56 13.76
C ILE A 192 1.68 -20.44 12.49
N MET A 193 1.07 -20.55 11.32
CA MET A 193 1.78 -20.40 10.05
C MET A 193 2.38 -19.01 9.90
N ALA A 194 1.60 -17.94 10.11
CA ALA A 194 2.07 -16.56 9.98
C ALA A 194 3.23 -16.27 10.95
N SER A 195 3.12 -16.74 12.20
CA SER A 195 4.18 -16.58 13.21
C SER A 195 5.43 -17.35 12.84
N GLY A 196 5.28 -18.63 12.43
CA GLY A 196 6.40 -19.47 12.00
C GLY A 196 7.12 -18.92 10.76
N ILE A 197 6.36 -18.43 9.78
CA ILE A 197 6.90 -17.77 8.59
C ILE A 197 7.64 -16.50 8.98
N THR A 198 7.06 -15.65 9.82
CA THR A 198 7.66 -14.37 10.23
C THR A 198 8.97 -14.59 10.99
N LEU A 199 8.96 -15.48 11.99
CA LEU A 199 10.15 -15.80 12.77
C LEU A 199 11.22 -16.47 11.92
N GLY A 200 10.84 -17.45 11.09
CA GLY A 200 11.76 -18.14 10.20
C GLY A 200 12.42 -17.17 9.22
N LYS A 201 11.64 -16.27 8.61
CA LYS A 201 12.17 -15.24 7.70
C LYS A 201 13.13 -14.30 8.43
N ILE A 202 12.75 -13.76 9.59
CA ILE A 202 13.63 -12.84 10.35
C ILE A 202 14.96 -13.51 10.68
N VAL A 203 14.93 -14.76 11.16
CA VAL A 203 16.15 -15.50 11.52
C VAL A 203 17.05 -15.70 10.30
N VAL A 204 16.51 -16.20 9.19
CA VAL A 204 17.34 -16.48 8.01
C VAL A 204 17.83 -15.20 7.33
N SER A 205 16.98 -14.17 7.21
CA SER A 205 17.38 -12.88 6.64
C SER A 205 18.44 -12.19 7.51
N MET A 206 18.34 -12.27 8.84
CA MET A 206 19.35 -11.73 9.75
C MET A 206 20.69 -12.47 9.62
N LEU A 207 20.68 -13.81 9.54
CA LEU A 207 21.89 -14.61 9.31
C LEU A 207 22.51 -14.34 7.94
N GLY A 208 21.70 -14.23 6.89
CA GLY A 208 22.14 -13.91 5.53
C GLY A 208 22.76 -12.51 5.43
N ALA A 209 22.11 -11.51 6.00
CA ALA A 209 22.62 -10.14 6.07
C ALA A 209 23.93 -10.07 6.86
N PHE A 210 23.99 -10.72 8.03
CA PHE A 210 25.21 -10.79 8.84
C PHE A 210 26.36 -11.44 8.07
N SER A 211 26.10 -12.56 7.38
CA SER A 211 27.09 -13.27 6.56
C SER A 211 27.67 -12.39 5.45
N ILE A 212 26.81 -11.68 4.70
CA ILE A 212 27.23 -10.84 3.57
C ILE A 212 27.99 -9.60 4.05
N VAL A 213 27.57 -8.97 5.14
CA VAL A 213 28.16 -7.70 5.60
C VAL A 213 29.50 -7.93 6.30
N TYR A 214 29.62 -8.95 7.15
CA TYR A 214 30.80 -9.13 8.01
C TYR A 214 31.87 -10.08 7.46
N PHE A 215 31.53 -11.03 6.58
CA PHE A 215 32.49 -11.99 6.06
C PHE A 215 32.92 -11.68 4.62
N ASP A 216 34.23 -11.57 4.41
CA ASP A 216 34.85 -11.44 3.08
C ASP A 216 35.11 -12.83 2.48
N TYR A 217 34.11 -13.42 1.81
CA TYR A 217 34.27 -14.67 1.04
C TYR A 217 34.22 -14.44 -0.47
N ARG A 218 34.85 -15.34 -1.25
CA ARG A 218 35.07 -15.22 -2.70
C ARG A 218 33.79 -14.91 -3.50
N PHE A 219 32.65 -15.48 -3.09
CA PHE A 219 31.36 -15.35 -3.80
C PHE A 219 30.41 -14.30 -3.22
N ARG A 220 30.85 -13.42 -2.29
CA ARG A 220 29.98 -12.44 -1.64
C ARG A 220 29.19 -11.57 -2.62
N LYS A 221 29.83 -11.09 -3.68
CA LYS A 221 29.18 -10.24 -4.70
C LYS A 221 28.10 -11.00 -5.47
N VAL A 222 28.30 -12.29 -5.73
CA VAL A 222 27.32 -13.15 -6.39
C VAL A 222 26.14 -13.40 -5.45
N ALA A 223 26.39 -13.77 -4.20
CA ALA A 223 25.34 -13.97 -3.19
C ALA A 223 24.48 -12.70 -3.02
N PHE A 224 25.11 -11.53 -2.89
CA PHE A 224 24.40 -10.25 -2.82
C PHE A 224 23.58 -9.96 -4.08
N ALA A 225 24.14 -10.19 -5.28
CA ALA A 225 23.44 -9.97 -6.53
C ALA A 225 22.24 -10.91 -6.70
N THR A 226 22.38 -12.20 -6.36
CA THR A 226 21.28 -13.18 -6.39
C THR A 226 20.14 -12.77 -5.46
N VAL A 227 20.46 -12.36 -4.22
CA VAL A 227 19.48 -11.86 -3.25
C VAL A 227 18.70 -10.68 -3.82
N PHE A 228 19.42 -9.72 -4.39
CA PHE A 228 18.81 -8.53 -4.97
C PHE A 228 17.93 -8.86 -6.19
N CYS A 229 18.37 -9.76 -7.07
CA CYS A 229 17.56 -10.22 -8.20
C CYS A 229 16.25 -10.88 -7.76
N THR A 230 16.27 -11.69 -6.70
CA THR A 230 15.06 -12.36 -6.18
C THR A 230 14.10 -11.40 -5.47
N LEU A 231 14.60 -10.29 -4.91
CA LEU A 231 13.79 -9.20 -4.34
C LEU A 231 12.94 -8.49 -5.39
N MET A 232 13.47 -8.34 -6.61
CA MET A 232 12.78 -7.63 -7.70
C MET A 232 11.69 -8.47 -8.36
N LEU A 233 11.57 -9.76 -8.00
CA LEU A 233 10.60 -10.67 -8.60
C LEU A 233 9.20 -10.39 -7.99
N PRO A 234 8.19 -10.05 -8.80
CA PRO A 234 6.82 -9.83 -8.32
C PRO A 234 6.31 -11.04 -7.55
N VAL A 235 5.55 -10.81 -6.45
CA VAL A 235 5.04 -11.89 -5.60
C VAL A 235 4.20 -12.87 -6.42
N GLU A 236 3.44 -12.35 -7.38
CA GLU A 236 2.52 -13.07 -8.26
C GLU A 236 3.24 -14.16 -9.07
N VAL A 237 4.48 -13.90 -9.51
CA VAL A 237 5.26 -14.84 -10.33
C VAL A 237 5.89 -15.95 -9.47
N ARG A 238 6.06 -15.72 -8.16
CA ARG A 238 6.66 -16.70 -7.24
C ARG A 238 5.66 -17.71 -6.67
N ILE A 239 4.37 -17.40 -6.68
CA ILE A 239 3.35 -18.23 -6.01
C ILE A 239 3.33 -19.65 -6.59
N LEU A 240 3.32 -19.79 -7.92
CA LEU A 240 3.26 -21.09 -8.60
C LEU A 240 4.48 -21.98 -8.28
N PRO A 241 5.74 -21.54 -8.48
CA PRO A 241 6.89 -22.35 -8.11
C PRO A 241 6.93 -22.72 -6.62
N THR A 242 6.54 -21.79 -5.73
CA THR A 242 6.56 -22.05 -4.29
C THR A 242 5.50 -23.09 -3.91
N TYR A 243 4.33 -23.07 -4.57
CA TYR A 243 3.30 -24.08 -4.42
C TYR A 243 3.76 -25.44 -4.95
N GLU A 244 4.37 -25.49 -6.14
CA GLU A 244 4.89 -26.74 -6.72
C GLU A 244 5.94 -27.39 -5.82
N MET A 245 6.86 -26.60 -5.25
CA MET A 245 7.86 -27.12 -4.29
C MET A 245 7.24 -27.62 -2.99
N ALA A 246 6.13 -27.02 -2.55
CA ALA A 246 5.38 -27.50 -1.40
C ALA A 246 4.54 -28.77 -1.74
N ALA A 247 4.06 -28.87 -2.96
CA ALA A 247 3.26 -30.00 -3.44
C ALA A 247 4.12 -31.25 -3.65
N ASN A 248 5.31 -31.10 -4.25
CA ASN A 248 6.30 -32.16 -4.40
C ASN A 248 7.73 -31.62 -4.24
N LEU A 249 8.35 -31.87 -3.08
CA LEU A 249 9.70 -31.41 -2.79
C LEU A 249 10.75 -31.96 -3.76
N PHE A 250 10.53 -33.16 -4.28
CA PHE A 250 11.46 -33.83 -5.20
C PHE A 250 11.15 -33.55 -6.68
N GLY A 251 10.15 -32.72 -6.99
CA GLY A 251 9.76 -32.38 -8.36
C GLY A 251 10.95 -31.97 -9.25
N PRO A 252 11.82 -31.03 -8.84
CA PRO A 252 12.98 -30.63 -9.65
C PRO A 252 14.00 -31.75 -9.88
N LEU A 253 14.06 -32.74 -8.98
CA LEU A 253 14.99 -33.86 -9.05
C LEU A 253 14.45 -35.00 -9.92
N GLN A 254 13.16 -35.00 -10.26
CA GLN A 254 12.59 -35.99 -11.20
C GLN A 254 13.27 -35.91 -12.58
N TRP A 255 13.60 -34.70 -13.05
CA TRP A 255 14.37 -34.53 -14.29
C TRP A 255 15.71 -35.29 -14.26
N LEU A 256 16.40 -35.36 -13.12
CA LEU A 256 17.63 -36.16 -12.99
C LEU A 256 17.36 -37.66 -13.06
N VAL A 257 16.27 -38.13 -12.45
CA VAL A 257 15.85 -39.53 -12.48
C VAL A 257 15.55 -39.98 -13.90
N ASP A 258 14.88 -39.12 -14.68
CA ASP A 258 14.55 -39.35 -16.08
C ASP A 258 15.80 -39.34 -16.98
N VAL A 259 16.68 -38.35 -16.81
CA VAL A 259 17.94 -38.23 -17.58
C VAL A 259 18.89 -39.38 -17.29
N LEU A 260 19.01 -39.80 -16.03
CA LEU A 260 19.86 -40.93 -15.63
C LEU A 260 19.24 -42.29 -15.96
N ARG A 261 18.02 -42.33 -16.53
CA ARG A 261 17.24 -43.55 -16.82
C ARG A 261 17.24 -44.54 -15.64
N LEU A 262 17.14 -44.02 -14.41
CA LEU A 262 17.13 -44.85 -13.21
C LEU A 262 15.92 -45.80 -13.19
N ASN A 263 14.80 -45.39 -13.81
CA ASN A 263 13.64 -46.25 -14.03
C ASN A 263 13.97 -47.49 -14.87
N GLY A 264 14.85 -47.37 -15.88
CA GLY A 264 15.28 -48.50 -16.72
C GLY A 264 16.24 -49.46 -16.00
N LEU A 265 17.09 -48.95 -15.10
CA LEU A 265 17.95 -49.79 -14.25
C LEU A 265 17.13 -50.59 -13.23
N VAL A 266 16.13 -49.96 -12.63
CA VAL A 266 15.21 -50.60 -11.68
C VAL A 266 14.36 -51.65 -12.39
N GLN A 267 13.85 -51.34 -13.58
CA GLN A 267 13.10 -52.28 -14.43
C GLN A 267 13.94 -53.50 -14.82
N TRP A 268 15.23 -53.30 -15.12
CA TRP A 268 16.19 -54.39 -15.39
C TRP A 268 16.42 -55.28 -14.16
N THR A 269 16.44 -54.73 -12.94
CA THR A 269 16.65 -55.52 -11.71
C THR A 269 15.39 -56.15 -11.11
N CYS A 270 14.21 -55.53 -11.27
CA CYS A 270 12.98 -55.94 -10.58
C CYS A 270 11.97 -56.67 -11.47
N GLY A 271 12.11 -56.67 -12.79
CA GLY A 271 11.26 -57.43 -13.72
C GLY A 271 9.77 -57.02 -13.75
N ASN A 272 9.40 -55.97 -13.01
CA ASN A 272 8.07 -55.35 -13.00
C ASN A 272 8.20 -53.86 -13.37
N ASP A 273 7.17 -53.31 -14.01
CA ASP A 273 7.03 -51.88 -14.26
C ASP A 273 6.69 -51.14 -12.96
N ILE A 274 7.71 -50.93 -12.12
CA ILE A 274 7.59 -50.11 -10.91
C ILE A 274 8.13 -48.72 -11.26
N GLU A 275 7.23 -47.78 -11.52
CA GLU A 275 7.58 -46.36 -11.64
C GLU A 275 7.91 -45.81 -10.25
N ILE A 276 9.15 -45.34 -10.06
CA ILE A 276 9.55 -44.67 -8.82
C ILE A 276 9.11 -43.21 -8.90
N ALA A 277 7.90 -42.94 -8.46
CA ALA A 277 7.43 -41.57 -8.24
C ALA A 277 7.91 -41.07 -6.87
N LEU A 278 8.96 -40.25 -6.86
CA LEU A 278 9.36 -39.48 -5.68
C LEU A 278 8.34 -38.35 -5.46
N GLU A 279 7.26 -38.67 -4.77
CA GLU A 279 6.22 -37.72 -4.37
C GLU A 279 6.26 -37.53 -2.86
N TRP A 280 6.93 -36.46 -2.42
CA TRP A 280 6.85 -36.05 -1.03
C TRP A 280 6.11 -34.72 -0.92
N SER A 281 4.83 -34.82 -0.55
CA SER A 281 3.99 -33.65 -0.33
C SER A 281 4.15 -33.08 1.06
N LEU A 282 4.48 -31.79 1.10
CA LEU A 282 4.65 -31.01 2.32
C LEU A 282 3.33 -30.32 2.73
N LEU A 283 2.35 -30.25 1.83
CA LEU A 283 1.08 -29.52 2.02
C LEU A 283 0.24 -30.00 3.21
N ASN A 284 0.42 -31.24 3.65
CA ASN A 284 -0.34 -31.84 4.75
C ASN A 284 0.23 -31.52 6.14
N SER A 285 1.28 -30.70 6.24
CA SER A 285 1.95 -30.40 7.51
C SER A 285 2.21 -28.89 7.69
N TYR A 286 2.18 -28.41 8.94
CA TYR A 286 2.54 -27.02 9.23
C TYR A 286 3.95 -26.68 8.76
N THR A 287 4.91 -27.56 9.03
CA THR A 287 6.30 -27.43 8.56
C THR A 287 6.38 -27.32 7.05
N GLY A 288 5.60 -28.12 6.34
CA GLY A 288 5.60 -28.13 4.89
C GLY A 288 4.88 -26.95 4.21
N LEU A 289 3.96 -26.29 4.92
CA LEU A 289 3.40 -25.00 4.48
C LEU A 289 4.31 -23.82 4.84
N ILE A 290 5.01 -23.89 5.97
CA ILE A 290 5.87 -22.81 6.48
C ILE A 290 7.23 -22.78 5.76
N LEU A 291 7.93 -23.92 5.65
CA LEU A 291 9.32 -23.97 5.17
C LEU A 291 9.51 -23.42 3.74
N PRO A 292 8.67 -23.77 2.74
CA PRO A 292 8.78 -23.20 1.40
C PRO A 292 8.56 -21.68 1.40
N LEU A 293 7.67 -21.17 2.24
CA LEU A 293 7.40 -19.72 2.36
C LEU A 293 8.49 -18.97 3.13
N VAL A 294 9.14 -19.62 4.10
CA VAL A 294 10.36 -19.10 4.72
C VAL A 294 11.47 -19.05 3.68
N ALA A 295 11.75 -20.16 2.98
CA ALA A 295 12.82 -20.30 1.98
C ALA A 295 12.63 -19.37 0.77
N SER A 296 11.42 -19.29 0.21
CA SER A 296 11.06 -18.40 -0.92
C SER A 296 11.30 -16.91 -0.61
N ALA A 297 11.35 -16.58 0.67
CA ALA A 297 11.57 -15.23 1.18
C ALA A 297 12.92 -15.03 1.86
N THR A 298 13.84 -15.99 1.77
CA THR A 298 15.23 -15.81 2.28
C THR A 298 16.06 -14.84 1.44
N CYS A 299 15.43 -14.17 0.49
CA CYS A 299 15.88 -12.93 -0.10
C CYS A 299 14.73 -11.92 -0.15
N THR A 300 14.06 -11.73 0.99
CA THR A 300 13.37 -10.50 1.42
C THR A 300 13.97 -10.02 2.73
#